data_AF-A0AAP0RAH3-F1
#
_entry.id   AF-A0AAP0RAH3-F1
#
_cell.length_a   1.000
_cell.length_b   1.000
_cell.length_c   1.000
_cell.angle_alpha   90.00
_cell.angle_beta   90.00
_cell.angle_gamma   90.00
#
_symmetry.space_group_name_H-M   'P 1'
#
loop_
_entity.id
_entity.type
_entity.pdbx_description
1 polymer ?
#
loop_
_entity_poly.entity_id
_entity_poly.type
_entity_poly.pdbx_seq_one_letter_code
_entity_poly.pdbx_strand_id
1 'polypeptide(L)'
;MKTIFEEIEIAKRQYGKLNTIVMNAVLEACVHCGDIDSALRIFDQMSKPESCGVDGVTYGTLLKGLGEARRIDEAFQLLESIEQGIAVGSPKLSAPLICGLLNALIEAGDLRRANGLLARYGFVLHEGGSPSILLYNLLMKGYISTGFPQTALTVHEEILRQGLNPDRLTYNTLIFACVKTEKLDAAMLFF
;
A
#
# COMPACT_ATOMS: atom_id res chain seq x y z
N MET A 1 9.45 -4.41 21.28
CA MET A 1 7.98 -4.59 21.17
C MET A 1 7.27 -4.87 22.49
N LYS A 2 7.79 -5.68 23.42
CA LYS A 2 7.19 -5.82 24.76
C LYS A 2 6.96 -4.48 25.47
N THR A 3 7.89 -3.54 25.31
CA THR A 3 7.83 -2.17 25.85
C THR A 3 6.68 -1.33 25.30
N ILE A 4 6.37 -1.41 23.99
CA ILE A 4 5.30 -0.61 23.37
C ILE A 4 3.92 -1.02 23.90
N PHE A 5 3.67 -2.31 24.08
CA PHE A 5 2.40 -2.78 24.66
C PHE A 5 2.27 -2.38 26.13
N GLU A 6 3.36 -2.44 26.90
CA GLU A 6 3.38 -1.96 28.29
C GLU A 6 3.11 -0.45 28.36
N GLU A 7 3.73 0.35 27.49
CA GLU A 7 3.51 1.79 27.39
C GLU A 7 2.07 2.13 26.98
N ILE A 8 1.47 1.38 26.07
CA ILE A 8 0.05 1.54 25.70
C ILE A 8 -0.86 1.26 26.88
N GLU A 9 -0.61 0.19 27.64
CA GLU A 9 -1.40 -0.14 28.82
C GLU A 9 -1.23 0.91 29.93
N ILE A 10 -0.02 1.44 30.12
CA ILE A 10 0.22 2.57 31.03
C ILE A 10 -0.56 3.81 30.56
N ALA A 11 -0.47 4.15 29.28
CA ALA A 11 -1.17 5.30 28.71
C ALA A 11 -2.70 5.15 28.80
N LYS A 12 -3.24 3.94 28.60
CA LYS A 12 -4.67 3.66 28.81
C LYS A 12 -5.09 3.84 30.27
N ARG A 13 -4.27 3.40 31.22
CA ARG A 13 -4.53 3.59 32.66
C ARG A 13 -4.48 5.06 33.08
N GLN A 14 -3.57 5.83 32.49
CA GLN A 14 -3.35 7.22 32.86
C GLN A 14 -4.30 8.20 32.16
N TYR A 15 -4.58 7.98 30.87
CA TYR A 15 -5.33 8.92 30.02
C TYR A 15 -6.67 8.36 29.54
N GLY A 16 -6.99 7.10 29.85
CA GLY A 16 -8.22 6.44 29.41
C GLY A 16 -8.16 5.99 27.95
N LYS A 17 -9.23 6.21 27.21
CA LYS A 17 -9.34 5.79 25.81
C LYS A 17 -8.37 6.60 24.92
N LEU A 18 -7.34 5.93 24.40
CA LEU A 18 -6.46 6.50 23.37
C LEU A 18 -7.25 6.74 22.08
N ASN A 19 -6.86 7.75 21.30
CA ASN A 19 -7.51 8.05 20.02
C ASN A 19 -6.91 7.23 18.87
N THR A 20 -7.62 7.22 17.73
CA THR A 20 -7.25 6.45 16.54
C THR A 20 -5.90 6.87 15.96
N ILE A 21 -5.52 8.14 16.07
CA ILE A 21 -4.24 8.66 15.54
C ILE A 21 -3.05 8.02 16.26
N VAL A 22 -3.08 8.01 17.60
CA VAL A 22 -2.01 7.40 18.41
C VAL A 22 -1.94 5.90 18.14
N MET A 23 -3.09 5.24 18.08
CA MET A 23 -3.16 3.80 17.83
C MET A 23 -2.68 3.43 16.42
N ASN A 24 -2.98 4.23 15.40
CA ASN A 24 -2.46 4.07 14.04
C ASN A 24 -0.93 4.22 13.99
N ALA A 25 -0.35 5.15 14.76
CA ALA A 25 1.10 5.30 14.84
C ALA A 25 1.78 4.07 15.44
N VAL A 26 1.20 3.48 16.49
CA VAL A 26 1.67 2.21 17.05
C VAL A 26 1.56 1.09 16.03
N LEU A 27 0.41 0.99 15.35
CA LEU A 27 0.17 -0.05 14.35
C LEU A 27 1.17 0.06 13.19
N GLU A 28 1.46 1.27 12.70
CA GLU A 28 2.53 1.52 11.71
C GLU A 28 3.91 1.13 12.26
N ALA A 29 4.21 1.42 13.53
CA ALA A 29 5.49 1.02 14.13
C ALA A 29 5.65 -0.50 14.18
N CYS A 30 4.59 -1.25 14.49
CA CYS A 30 4.60 -2.72 14.45
C CYS A 30 4.85 -3.26 13.04
N VAL A 31 4.14 -2.72 12.04
CA VAL A 31 4.34 -3.07 10.63
C VAL A 31 5.77 -2.77 10.19
N HIS A 32 6.30 -1.59 10.52
CA HIS A 32 7.66 -1.20 10.18
C HIS A 32 8.73 -2.08 10.85
N CYS A 33 8.43 -2.64 12.03
CA CYS A 33 9.29 -3.62 12.71
C CYS A 33 9.13 -5.05 12.17
N GLY A 34 8.25 -5.28 11.18
CA GLY A 34 7.97 -6.60 10.60
C GLY A 34 7.17 -7.53 11.52
N ASP A 35 6.64 -7.05 12.65
CA ASP A 35 5.80 -7.85 13.55
C ASP A 35 4.33 -7.58 13.27
N ILE A 36 3.89 -8.23 12.21
CA ILE A 36 2.52 -8.18 11.73
C ILE A 36 1.54 -8.83 12.72
N ASP A 37 1.97 -9.80 13.53
CA ASP A 37 1.12 -10.43 14.54
C ASP A 37 0.74 -9.45 15.65
N SER A 38 1.71 -8.65 16.10
CA SER A 38 1.45 -7.55 17.04
C SER A 38 0.54 -6.48 16.43
N ALA A 39 0.74 -6.12 15.15
CA ALA A 39 -0.13 -5.17 14.45
C ALA A 39 -1.59 -5.67 14.37
N LEU A 40 -1.80 -6.95 14.06
CA LEU A 40 -3.14 -7.57 14.04
C LEU A 40 -3.79 -7.59 15.43
N ARG A 41 -3.02 -7.87 16.50
CA ARG A 41 -3.55 -7.77 17.88
C ARG A 41 -4.00 -6.36 18.22
N ILE A 42 -3.25 -5.34 17.77
CA ILE A 42 -3.63 -3.94 17.98
C ILE A 42 -4.92 -3.64 17.22
N PHE A 43 -5.03 -4.06 15.96
CA PHE A 43 -6.25 -3.92 15.17
C PHE A 43 -7.47 -4.55 15.84
N ASP A 44 -7.34 -5.77 16.35
CA ASP A 44 -8.40 -6.46 17.08
C ASP A 44 -8.82 -5.70 18.34
N GLN A 45 -7.86 -5.07 19.04
CA GLN A 45 -8.16 -4.21 20.18
C GLN A 45 -8.87 -2.92 19.76
N MET A 46 -8.47 -2.30 18.64
CA MET A 46 -9.10 -1.08 18.10
C MET A 46 -10.51 -1.34 17.58
N SER A 47 -10.77 -2.55 17.10
CA SER A 47 -12.07 -2.96 16.53
C SER A 47 -13.15 -3.26 17.56
N LYS A 48 -12.82 -3.30 18.86
CA LYS A 48 -13.80 -3.54 19.93
C LYS A 48 -14.77 -2.34 20.08
N PRO A 49 -16.06 -2.56 20.39
CA PRO A 49 -17.08 -1.49 20.46
C PRO A 49 -16.73 -0.32 21.39
N GLU A 50 -15.99 -0.57 22.48
CA GLU A 50 -15.62 0.47 23.44
C GLU A 50 -14.30 1.19 23.09
N SER A 51 -13.57 0.69 22.08
CA SER A 51 -12.24 1.15 21.69
C SER A 51 -12.28 2.33 20.71
N CYS A 52 -11.11 2.84 20.29
CA CYS A 52 -10.98 4.02 19.45
C CYS A 52 -11.60 3.90 18.05
N GLY A 53 -12.01 2.69 17.65
CA GLY A 53 -12.44 2.39 16.29
C GLY A 53 -11.27 2.28 15.33
N VAL A 54 -11.59 1.90 14.11
CA VAL A 54 -10.65 1.74 12.99
C VAL A 54 -11.16 2.55 11.81
N ASP A 55 -10.24 3.02 10.97
CA ASP A 55 -10.52 3.87 9.81
C ASP A 55 -9.73 3.42 8.57
N GLY A 56 -9.92 4.10 7.44
CA GLY A 56 -9.22 3.75 6.19
C GLY A 56 -7.69 3.75 6.32
N VAL A 57 -7.12 4.59 7.18
CA VAL A 57 -5.67 4.61 7.46
C VAL A 57 -5.26 3.31 8.15
N THR A 58 -6.05 2.88 9.15
CA THR A 58 -5.83 1.62 9.88
C THR A 58 -5.77 0.42 8.91
N TYR A 59 -6.74 0.31 8.00
CA TYR A 59 -6.79 -0.76 7.01
C TYR A 59 -5.63 -0.66 6.00
N GLY A 60 -5.28 0.55 5.56
CA GLY A 60 -4.17 0.78 4.62
C GLY A 60 -2.83 0.31 5.18
N THR A 61 -2.54 0.65 6.45
CA THR A 61 -1.32 0.18 7.12
C THR A 61 -1.31 -1.33 7.29
N LEU A 62 -2.44 -1.96 7.65
CA LEU A 62 -2.50 -3.42 7.74
C LEU A 62 -2.31 -4.12 6.39
N LEU A 63 -2.94 -3.62 5.32
CA LEU A 63 -2.77 -4.21 3.97
C LEU A 63 -1.31 -4.15 3.52
N LYS A 64 -0.64 -3.01 3.76
CA LYS A 64 0.79 -2.85 3.53
C LYS A 64 1.59 -3.90 4.33
N GLY A 65 1.38 -3.99 5.64
CA GLY A 65 2.13 -4.90 6.51
C GLY A 65 1.88 -6.38 6.23
N LEU A 66 0.63 -6.78 5.97
CA LEU A 66 0.29 -8.14 5.55
C LEU A 66 0.97 -8.50 4.22
N GLY A 67 1.01 -7.53 3.31
CA GLY A 67 1.70 -7.64 2.04
C GLY A 67 3.21 -7.86 2.19
N GLU A 68 3.88 -7.01 2.98
CA GLU A 68 5.32 -7.11 3.30
C GLU A 68 5.66 -8.43 4.00
N ALA A 69 4.77 -8.91 4.89
CA ALA A 69 4.88 -10.20 5.56
C ALA A 69 4.50 -11.41 4.69
N ARG A 70 4.13 -11.20 3.42
CA ARG A 70 3.65 -12.23 2.47
C ARG A 70 2.40 -12.99 2.94
N ARG A 71 1.61 -12.42 3.85
CA ARG A 71 0.32 -12.94 4.33
C ARG A 71 -0.80 -12.50 3.40
N ILE A 72 -0.65 -12.81 2.12
CA ILE A 72 -1.48 -12.27 1.03
C ILE A 72 -2.95 -12.68 1.16
N ASP A 73 -3.23 -13.91 1.61
CA ASP A 73 -4.61 -14.40 1.76
C ASP A 73 -5.40 -13.57 2.79
N GLU A 74 -4.76 -13.21 3.90
CA GLU A 74 -5.36 -12.35 4.93
C GLU A 74 -5.54 -10.91 4.44
N ALA A 75 -4.63 -10.40 3.61
CA ALA A 75 -4.78 -9.09 3.00
C ALA A 75 -6.01 -9.04 2.07
N PHE A 76 -6.25 -10.10 1.29
CA PHE A 76 -7.45 -10.22 0.46
C PHE A 76 -8.72 -10.35 1.30
N GLN A 77 -8.72 -11.15 2.36
CA GLN A 77 -9.86 -11.25 3.28
C GLN A 77 -10.23 -9.89 3.88
N LEU A 78 -9.22 -9.12 4.28
CA LEU A 78 -9.40 -7.78 4.81
C LEU A 78 -10.04 -6.85 3.75
N LEU A 79 -9.54 -6.87 2.52
CA LEU A 79 -10.09 -6.05 1.43
C LEU A 79 -11.53 -6.46 1.05
N GLU A 80 -11.82 -7.76 1.02
CA GLU A 80 -13.16 -8.29 0.75
C GLU A 80 -14.16 -7.90 1.85
N SER A 81 -13.73 -7.85 3.11
CA SER A 81 -14.57 -7.37 4.20
C SER A 81 -14.98 -5.90 4.04
N ILE A 82 -14.11 -5.07 3.45
CA ILE A 82 -14.38 -3.67 3.12
C ILE A 82 -15.40 -3.60 1.98
N GLU A 83 -15.19 -4.38 0.92
CA GLU A 83 -16.10 -4.43 -0.25
C GLU A 83 -17.51 -4.91 0.13
N GLN A 84 -17.61 -5.91 1.00
CA GLN A 84 -18.89 -6.44 1.49
C GLN A 84 -19.58 -5.51 2.50
N GLY A 85 -18.92 -4.44 2.93
CA GLY A 85 -19.46 -3.49 3.93
C GLY A 85 -19.58 -4.08 5.33
N ILE A 86 -18.92 -5.21 5.61
CA ILE A 86 -18.91 -5.87 6.92
C ILE A 86 -17.71 -5.46 7.79
N ALA A 87 -16.75 -4.75 7.21
CA ALA A 87 -15.59 -4.21 7.90
C ALA A 87 -15.99 -3.23 9.02
N VAL A 88 -15.39 -3.41 10.21
CA VAL A 88 -15.56 -2.50 11.36
C VAL A 88 -15.12 -1.09 10.97
N GLY A 89 -15.84 -0.07 11.44
CA GLY A 89 -15.60 1.33 11.08
C GLY A 89 -16.11 1.72 9.69
N SER A 90 -16.68 0.78 8.94
CA SER A 90 -17.24 0.99 7.60
C SER A 90 -16.31 1.80 6.67
N PRO A 91 -15.03 1.40 6.52
CA PRO A 91 -14.13 2.06 5.60
C PRO A 91 -14.69 1.98 4.17
N LYS A 92 -14.38 2.98 3.36
CA LYS A 92 -14.67 2.93 1.93
C LYS A 92 -13.48 2.36 1.19
N LEU A 93 -13.76 1.55 0.19
CA LEU A 93 -12.76 1.14 -0.78
C LEU A 93 -12.20 2.39 -1.46
N SER A 94 -10.88 2.52 -1.50
CA SER A 94 -10.20 3.72 -2.00
C SER A 94 -8.90 3.34 -2.70
N ALA A 95 -8.44 4.20 -3.61
CA ALA A 95 -7.22 3.95 -4.37
C ALA A 95 -5.98 3.66 -3.49
N PRO A 96 -5.76 4.34 -2.34
CA PRO A 96 -4.63 4.03 -1.46
C PRO A 96 -4.61 2.59 -0.94
N LEU A 97 -5.77 2.01 -0.60
CA LEU A 97 -5.86 0.63 -0.12
C LEU A 97 -5.45 -0.36 -1.22
N ILE A 98 -5.96 -0.15 -2.43
CA ILE A 98 -5.66 -1.00 -3.59
C ILE A 98 -4.18 -0.86 -3.98
N CYS A 99 -3.66 0.37 -4.05
CA CYS A 99 -2.26 0.64 -4.36
C CYS A 99 -1.30 0.04 -3.34
N GLY A 100 -1.64 0.08 -2.04
CA GLY A 100 -0.84 -0.53 -0.98
C GLY A 100 -0.67 -2.04 -1.17
N LEU A 101 -1.78 -2.76 -1.37
CA LEU A 101 -1.74 -4.19 -1.62
C LEU A 101 -1.08 -4.52 -2.97
N LEU A 102 -1.35 -3.72 -4.01
CA LEU A 102 -0.70 -3.88 -5.32
C LEU A 102 0.83 -3.76 -5.22
N ASN A 103 1.34 -2.76 -4.51
CA ASN A 103 2.78 -2.59 -4.29
C ASN A 103 3.38 -3.82 -3.62
N ALA A 104 2.73 -4.32 -2.57
CA ALA A 104 3.22 -5.48 -1.84
C ALA A 104 3.23 -6.76 -2.70
N LEU A 105 2.20 -6.98 -3.53
CA LEU A 105 2.16 -8.09 -4.47
C LEU A 105 3.29 -8.01 -5.51
N ILE A 106 3.57 -6.81 -6.02
CA ILE A 106 4.66 -6.55 -6.96
C ILE A 106 6.02 -6.82 -6.32
N GLU A 107 6.24 -6.37 -5.08
CA GLU A 107 7.47 -6.62 -4.31
C GLU A 107 7.64 -8.10 -3.96
N ALA A 108 6.55 -8.81 -3.68
CA ALA A 108 6.55 -10.26 -3.47
C ALA A 108 6.76 -11.08 -4.75
N GLY A 109 6.64 -10.45 -5.94
CA GLY A 109 6.70 -11.10 -7.23
C GLY A 109 5.43 -11.88 -7.61
N ASP A 110 4.34 -11.73 -6.86
CA ASP A 110 3.06 -12.39 -7.15
C ASP A 110 2.23 -11.57 -8.16
N LEU A 111 2.72 -11.54 -9.39
CA LEU A 111 2.08 -10.81 -10.49
C LEU A 111 0.70 -11.36 -10.84
N ARG A 112 0.48 -12.66 -10.59
CA ARG A 112 -0.80 -13.30 -10.89
C ARG A 112 -1.89 -12.66 -10.05
N ARG A 113 -1.66 -12.55 -8.74
CA ARG A 113 -2.59 -11.88 -7.83
C ARG A 113 -2.62 -10.36 -8.05
N ALA A 114 -1.49 -9.73 -8.39
CA ALA A 114 -1.45 -8.30 -8.74
C ALA A 114 -2.36 -7.98 -9.94
N ASN A 115 -2.27 -8.77 -11.02
CA ASN A 115 -3.11 -8.61 -12.20
C ASN A 115 -4.59 -8.90 -11.89
N GLY A 116 -4.88 -9.88 -11.04
CA GLY A 116 -6.24 -10.14 -10.57
C GLY A 116 -6.81 -8.98 -9.76
N LEU A 117 -6.00 -8.34 -8.91
CA LEU A 117 -6.38 -7.17 -8.14
C LEU A 117 -6.70 -5.97 -9.06
N LEU A 118 -5.88 -5.73 -10.07
CA LEU A 118 -6.13 -4.70 -11.09
C LEU A 118 -7.39 -4.99 -11.91
N ALA A 119 -7.63 -6.24 -12.29
CA ALA A 119 -8.84 -6.62 -13.02
C ALA A 119 -10.12 -6.42 -12.18
N ARG A 120 -10.06 -6.71 -10.88
CA ARG A 120 -11.21 -6.59 -9.98
C ARG A 120 -11.47 -5.16 -9.52
N TYR A 121 -10.42 -4.43 -9.13
CA TYR A 121 -10.53 -3.12 -8.49
C TYR A 121 -9.97 -1.97 -9.33
N GLY A 122 -9.63 -2.22 -10.60
CA GLY A 122 -9.13 -1.20 -11.51
C GLY A 122 -10.03 0.03 -11.58
N PHE A 123 -11.36 -0.15 -11.55
CA PHE A 123 -12.31 0.96 -11.55
C PHE A 123 -12.14 1.94 -10.38
N VAL A 124 -11.65 1.48 -9.22
CA VAL A 124 -11.38 2.32 -8.02
C VAL A 124 -10.15 3.20 -8.24
N LEU A 125 -9.24 2.77 -9.10
CA LEU A 125 -7.97 3.45 -9.36
C LEU A 125 -8.10 4.59 -10.37
N HIS A 126 -9.25 4.68 -11.05
CA HIS A 126 -9.59 5.73 -12.01
C HIS A 126 -10.52 6.75 -11.35
N GLU A 127 -10.03 7.50 -10.37
CA GLU A 127 -10.79 8.63 -9.83
C GLU A 127 -10.95 9.71 -10.91
N GLY A 128 -12.19 10.07 -11.25
CA GLY A 128 -12.47 11.03 -12.33
C GLY A 128 -12.11 10.53 -13.74
N GLY A 129 -11.93 9.22 -13.92
CA GLY A 129 -11.66 8.60 -15.22
C GLY A 129 -10.18 8.48 -15.61
N SER A 130 -9.25 8.99 -14.79
CA SER A 130 -7.81 8.91 -15.05
C SER A 130 -7.08 8.16 -13.92
N PRO A 131 -6.14 7.24 -14.22
CA PRO A 131 -5.32 6.62 -13.20
C PRO A 131 -4.47 7.65 -12.44
N SER A 132 -4.29 7.45 -11.15
CA SER A 132 -3.31 8.25 -10.39
C SER A 132 -1.88 8.00 -10.86
N ILE A 133 -1.01 9.00 -10.74
CA ILE A 133 0.44 8.86 -11.01
C ILE A 133 1.06 7.72 -10.17
N LEU A 134 0.55 7.53 -8.96
CA LEU A 134 0.93 6.44 -8.06
C LEU A 134 0.71 5.07 -8.73
N LEU A 135 -0.43 4.86 -9.39
CA LEU A 135 -0.69 3.59 -10.09
C LEU A 135 0.32 3.34 -11.20
N TYR A 136 0.60 4.35 -12.04
CA TYR A 136 1.58 4.21 -13.11
C TYR A 136 2.98 3.88 -12.58
N ASN A 137 3.40 4.54 -11.50
CA ASN A 137 4.67 4.24 -10.83
C ASN A 137 4.72 2.77 -10.34
N LEU A 138 3.61 2.24 -9.80
CA LEU A 138 3.52 0.84 -9.41
C LEU A 138 3.58 -0.11 -10.61
N LEU A 139 2.86 0.19 -11.70
CA LEU A 139 2.91 -0.61 -12.92
C LEU A 139 4.32 -0.66 -13.50
N MET A 140 5.02 0.48 -13.57
CA MET A 140 6.41 0.54 -14.02
C MET A 140 7.32 -0.33 -13.15
N LYS A 141 7.19 -0.23 -11.82
CA LYS A 141 7.93 -1.08 -10.88
C LYS A 141 7.67 -2.56 -11.14
N GLY A 142 6.42 -2.94 -11.38
CA GLY A 142 6.03 -4.30 -11.74
C GLY A 142 6.62 -4.79 -13.06
N TYR A 143 6.65 -3.96 -14.10
CA TYR A 143 7.30 -4.36 -15.36
C TYR A 143 8.82 -4.51 -15.21
N ILE A 144 9.46 -3.63 -14.45
CA ILE A 144 10.92 -3.72 -14.24
C ILE A 144 11.28 -4.96 -13.42
N SER A 145 10.53 -5.28 -12.35
CA SER A 145 10.81 -6.44 -11.50
C SER A 145 10.64 -7.77 -12.24
N THR A 146 9.96 -7.76 -13.39
CA THR A 146 9.60 -8.95 -14.17
C THR A 146 10.41 -9.12 -15.44
N GLY A 147 11.44 -8.29 -15.61
CA GLY A 147 12.37 -8.39 -16.74
C GLY A 147 11.94 -7.61 -17.98
N PHE A 148 10.96 -6.71 -17.86
CA PHE A 148 10.51 -5.82 -18.94
C PHE A 148 10.80 -4.33 -18.65
N PRO A 149 12.05 -3.95 -18.31
CA PRO A 149 12.38 -2.57 -17.96
C PRO A 149 12.13 -1.56 -19.10
N GLN A 150 12.17 -1.98 -20.37
CA GLN A 150 11.87 -1.07 -21.49
C GLN A 150 10.43 -0.55 -21.48
N THR A 151 9.49 -1.32 -20.93
CA THR A 151 8.07 -0.91 -20.80
C THR A 151 7.91 0.33 -19.92
N ALA A 152 8.87 0.62 -19.03
CA ALA A 152 8.84 1.82 -18.21
C ALA A 152 8.83 3.11 -19.07
N LEU A 153 9.55 3.14 -20.20
CA LEU A 153 9.57 4.28 -21.12
C LEU A 153 8.20 4.46 -21.80
N THR A 154 7.58 3.37 -22.25
CA THR A 154 6.24 3.39 -22.85
C THR A 154 5.19 3.87 -21.84
N VAL A 155 5.30 3.45 -20.58
CA VAL A 155 4.40 3.93 -19.52
C VAL A 155 4.62 5.43 -19.26
N HIS A 156 5.85 5.93 -19.30
CA HIS A 156 6.12 7.36 -19.17
C HIS A 156 5.50 8.19 -20.31
N GLU A 157 5.58 7.72 -21.56
CA GLU A 157 4.88 8.36 -22.68
C GLU A 157 3.36 8.38 -22.46
N GLU A 158 2.78 7.31 -21.91
CA GLU A 158 1.36 7.25 -21.57
C GLU A 158 0.97 8.24 -20.47
N ILE A 159 1.79 8.39 -19.42
CA ILE A 159 1.59 9.40 -18.35
C ILE A 159 1.48 10.79 -18.98
N LEU A 160 2.41 11.14 -19.87
CA LEU A 160 2.42 12.44 -20.55
C LEU A 160 1.20 12.60 -21.49
N ARG A 161 0.82 11.54 -22.21
CA ARG A 161 -0.33 11.55 -23.13
C ARG A 161 -1.66 11.76 -22.39
N GLN A 162 -1.77 11.27 -21.17
CA GLN A 162 -2.93 11.46 -20.29
C GLN A 162 -2.92 12.85 -19.63
N GLY A 163 -1.91 13.70 -19.89
CA GLY A 163 -1.78 15.03 -19.29
C GLY A 163 -1.42 14.98 -17.80
N LEU A 164 -0.94 13.83 -17.31
CA LEU A 164 -0.47 13.69 -15.93
C LEU A 164 0.98 14.18 -15.84
N ASN A 165 1.33 14.74 -14.69
CA ASN A 165 2.70 15.18 -14.42
C ASN A 165 3.49 14.02 -13.79
N PRO A 166 4.56 13.52 -14.43
CA PRO A 166 5.51 12.62 -13.80
C PRO A 166 6.05 13.22 -12.50
N ASP A 167 6.21 12.40 -11.47
CA ASP A 167 6.78 12.83 -10.20
C ASP A 167 8.23 12.34 -10.04
N ARG A 168 8.85 12.71 -8.91
CA ARG A 168 10.21 12.26 -8.58
C ARG A 168 10.34 10.74 -8.57
N LEU A 169 9.29 10.02 -8.16
CA LEU A 169 9.31 8.56 -8.15
C LEU A 169 9.26 8.00 -9.58
N THR A 170 8.53 8.62 -10.50
CA THR A 170 8.51 8.27 -11.92
C THR A 170 9.91 8.33 -12.53
N TYR A 171 10.61 9.46 -12.39
CA TYR A 171 11.96 9.62 -12.93
C TYR A 171 12.99 8.69 -12.30
N ASN A 172 12.94 8.52 -10.97
CA ASN A 172 13.79 7.53 -10.28
C ASN A 172 13.59 6.11 -10.85
N THR A 173 12.34 5.75 -11.15
CA THR A 173 11.98 4.44 -11.71
C THR A 173 12.48 4.30 -13.16
N LEU A 174 12.41 5.36 -13.95
CA LEU A 174 12.97 5.39 -15.32
C LEU A 174 14.49 5.23 -15.33
N ILE A 175 15.20 5.98 -14.48
CA ILE A 175 16.66 5.87 -14.32
C ILE A 175 17.03 4.42 -13.97
N PHE A 176 16.31 3.83 -13.01
CA PHE A 176 16.53 2.43 -12.62
C PHE A 176 16.31 1.46 -13.79
N ALA A 177 15.28 1.68 -14.62
CA ALA A 177 15.03 0.89 -15.82
C ALA A 177 16.15 1.04 -16.88
N CYS A 178 16.65 2.26 -17.11
CA CYS A 178 17.76 2.52 -18.01
C CYS A 178 19.05 1.82 -17.55
N VAL A 179 19.35 1.86 -16.25
CA VAL A 179 20.48 1.13 -15.66
C VAL A 179 20.33 -0.39 -15.86
N LYS A 180 19.12 -0.94 -15.61
CA LYS A 180 18.81 -2.36 -15.85
C LYS A 180 18.94 -2.80 -17.31
N THR A 181 18.97 -1.86 -18.25
CA THR A 181 19.05 -2.13 -19.70
C THR A 181 20.37 -1.67 -20.31
N GLU A 182 21.34 -1.25 -19.50
CA GLU A 182 22.65 -0.73 -19.92
C GLU A 182 22.56 0.50 -20.86
N LYS A 183 21.42 1.21 -20.85
CA LYS A 183 21.18 2.42 -21.64
C LYS A 183 21.50 3.68 -20.84
N LEU A 184 22.77 3.86 -20.46
CA LEU A 184 23.20 4.97 -19.60
C LEU A 184 22.97 6.35 -20.24
N ASP A 185 23.08 6.47 -21.56
CA ASP A 185 22.82 7.74 -22.27
C ASP A 185 21.37 8.20 -22.09
N ALA A 186 20.42 7.27 -22.10
CA ALA A 186 19.01 7.57 -21.83
C ALA A 186 18.76 7.92 -20.36
N ALA A 187 19.51 7.33 -19.43
CA ALA A 187 19.40 7.65 -18.00
C ALA A 187 19.77 9.11 -17.70
N MET A 188 20.76 9.66 -18.42
CA MET A 188 21.20 11.04 -18.28
C MET A 188 20.16 12.08 -18.71
N LEU A 189 19.15 11.67 -19.48
CA LEU A 189 18.03 12.55 -19.87
C LEU A 189 17.03 12.77 -18.74
N PHE A 190 17.10 11.96 -17.67
CA PHE A 190 16.18 12.01 -16.54
C PHE A 190 16.82 12.53 -15.23
N PHE A 191 18.11 12.92 -15.29
CA PHE A 191 18.81 13.64 -14.21
C PHE A 191 18.44 15.14 -14.22
#